data_AF-A0A2V8TLP9-F1
#
_entry.id   AF-A0A2V8TLP9-F1
#
_cell.length_a   1.000
_cell.length_b   1.000
_cell.length_c   1.000
_cell.angle_alpha   90.00
_cell.angle_beta   90.00
_cell.angle_gamma   90.00
#
_symmetry.space_group_name_H-M   'P 1'
#
loop_
_entity.id
_entity.type
_entity.pdbx_description
1 polymer ?
#
loop_
_entity_poly.entity_id
_entity_poly.type
_entity_poly.pdbx_seq_one_letter_code
_entity_poly.pdbx_strand_id
1 'polypeptide(L)'
;MRKGSKPVRYKLSGPVKAVKLAEQPGSSLRSPTATLIEIPAEATVELEGVAGPSGLANILWDGDAFSVFYEDLQENARTVDGISGVI
;
A
#
# COMPACT_ATOMS: atom_id res chain seq x y z
N MET A 1 23.75 6.87 1.19
CA MET A 1 22.93 6.49 0.02
C MET A 1 22.07 5.29 0.44
N ARG A 2 20.77 5.48 0.69
CA ARG A 2 19.90 4.35 1.08
C ARG A 2 19.83 3.41 -0.12
N LYS A 3 20.32 2.18 0.07
CA LYS A 3 20.22 1.06 -0.86
C LYS A 3 18.77 1.03 -1.35
N GLY A 4 18.55 1.34 -2.64
CA GLY A 4 17.22 1.46 -3.22
C GLY A 4 16.55 0.10 -3.22
N SER A 5 15.87 -0.24 -2.13
CA SER A 5 14.89 -1.31 -2.13
C SER A 5 13.88 -0.94 -3.20
N LYS A 6 13.81 -1.75 -4.27
CA LYS A 6 12.82 -1.52 -5.32
C LYS A 6 11.45 -1.42 -4.66
N PRO A 7 10.62 -0.42 -5.01
CA PRO A 7 9.27 -0.35 -4.51
C PRO A 7 8.55 -1.67 -4.82
N VAL A 8 7.92 -2.27 -3.80
CA VAL A 8 7.18 -3.51 -3.99
C VAL A 8 5.83 -3.15 -4.61
N ARG A 9 5.54 -3.72 -5.78
CA ARG A 9 4.30 -3.51 -6.51
C ARG A 9 3.46 -4.76 -6.46
N TYR A 10 2.18 -4.58 -6.17
CA TYR A 10 1.19 -5.62 -6.13
C TYR A 10 0.17 -5.39 -7.25
N LYS A 11 -0.17 -6.44 -7.99
CA LYS A 11 -1.36 -6.46 -8.84
C LYS A 11 -2.48 -7.12 -8.05
N LEU A 12 -3.57 -6.40 -7.84
CA LEU A 12 -4.74 -6.90 -7.14
C LEU A 12 -5.43 -7.98 -8.00
N SER A 13 -5.79 -9.11 -7.39
CA SER A 13 -6.63 -10.14 -7.97
C SER A 13 -8.11 -9.99 -7.58
N GLY A 14 -8.40 -9.22 -6.53
CA GLY A 14 -9.74 -8.89 -6.06
C GLY A 14 -9.81 -7.44 -5.57
N PRO A 15 -11.02 -6.89 -5.37
CA PRO A 15 -11.16 -5.56 -4.80
C PRO A 15 -10.62 -5.51 -3.36
N VAL A 16 -9.95 -4.42 -2.98
CA VAL A 16 -9.39 -4.22 -1.64
C VAL A 16 -9.91 -2.92 -1.04
N LYS A 17 -10.36 -2.98 0.21
CA LYS A 17 -10.80 -1.80 0.95
C LYS A 17 -9.60 -1.02 1.45
N ALA A 18 -9.58 0.27 1.14
CA ALA A 18 -8.47 1.15 1.44
C ALA A 18 -8.97 2.46 2.05
N VAL A 19 -8.27 2.96 3.05
CA VAL A 19 -8.55 4.26 3.68
C VAL A 19 -7.65 5.30 3.04
N LYS A 20 -8.22 6.35 2.45
CA LYS A 20 -7.42 7.43 1.87
C LYS A 20 -6.60 8.12 2.96
N LEU A 21 -5.32 8.32 2.71
CA LEU A 21 -4.41 9.06 3.56
C LEU A 21 -4.25 10.47 3.01
N ALA A 22 -4.51 11.47 3.84
CA ALA A 22 -4.30 12.87 3.47
C ALA A 22 -2.95 13.36 4.00
N GLU A 23 -2.25 14.14 3.19
CA GLU A 23 -1.10 14.91 3.63
C GLU A 23 -1.54 15.96 4.64
N GLN A 24 -0.72 16.18 5.66
CA GLN A 24 -0.97 17.22 6.66
C GLN A 24 0.09 18.32 6.53
N PRO A 25 -0.32 19.59 6.34
CA PRO A 25 0.63 20.70 6.29
C PRO A 25 1.48 20.74 7.56
N GLY A 26 2.81 20.73 7.41
CA GLY A 26 3.76 20.78 8.52
C GLY A 26 4.06 19.45 9.21
N SER A 27 3.52 18.33 8.70
CA SER A 27 3.82 16.99 9.20
C SER A 27 4.27 16.08 8.07
N SER A 28 5.36 15.34 8.30
CA SER A 28 5.79 14.28 7.37
C SER A 28 4.93 13.00 7.47
N LEU A 29 3.99 12.95 8.42
CA LEU A 29 3.08 11.81 8.62
C LEU A 29 1.73 12.11 7.94
N ARG A 30 1.28 11.18 7.09
CA ARG A 30 -0.07 11.22 6.52
C ARG A 30 -1.08 10.78 7.56
N SER A 31 -2.26 11.40 7.56
CA SER A 31 -3.35 11.01 8.46
C SER A 31 -4.43 10.22 7.72
N PRO A 32 -4.95 9.12 8.29
CA PRO A 32 -6.10 8.44 7.73
C PRO A 32 -7.29 9.39 7.70
N THR A 33 -7.89 9.51 6.53
CA THR A 33 -9.17 10.20 6.37
C THR A 33 -10.31 9.25 6.76
N ALA A 34 -11.50 9.77 7.01
CA ALA A 34 -12.71 8.95 7.13
C ALA A 34 -13.19 8.39 5.78
N THR A 35 -12.41 8.53 4.71
CA THR A 35 -12.77 8.11 3.36
C THR A 35 -12.32 6.67 3.13
N LEU A 36 -13.28 5.75 3.20
CA LEU A 36 -13.09 4.37 2.77
C LEU A 36 -13.40 4.28 1.27
N ILE A 37 -12.46 3.73 0.51
CA ILE A 37 -12.61 3.43 -0.90
C ILE A 37 -12.39 1.95 -1.16
N GLU A 38 -12.85 1.47 -2.30
CA GLU A 38 -12.56 0.13 -2.79
C GLU A 38 -11.70 0.24 -4.03
N ILE A 39 -10.46 -0.26 -3.94
CA ILE A 39 -9.54 -0.32 -5.07
C ILE A 39 -9.97 -1.53 -5.92
N PRO A 40 -10.26 -1.35 -7.21
CA PRO A 40 -10.77 -2.43 -8.04
C PRO A 40 -9.72 -3.53 -8.25
N ALA A 41 -10.21 -4.74 -8.55
CA ALA A 41 -9.34 -5.82 -9.03
C ALA A 41 -8.53 -5.37 -10.26
N GLU A 42 -7.39 -6.04 -10.48
CA GLU A 42 -6.40 -5.74 -11.52
C GLU A 42 -5.67 -4.40 -11.40
N ALA A 43 -6.03 -3.54 -10.44
CA ALA A 43 -5.26 -2.36 -10.13
C ALA A 43 -3.83 -2.74 -9.71
N THR A 44 -2.86 -1.93 -10.14
CA THR A 44 -1.49 -2.02 -9.65
C THR A 44 -1.31 -1.00 -8.55
N VAL A 45 -0.86 -1.46 -7.38
CA VAL A 45 -0.59 -0.62 -6.21
C VAL A 45 0.86 -0.78 -5.79
N GLU A 46 1.46 0.28 -5.27
CA GLU A 46 2.84 0.29 -4.83
C GLU A 46 2.92 0.40 -3.30
N LEU A 47 3.63 -0.50 -2.64
CA LEU A 47 3.78 -0.48 -1.18
C LEU A 47 4.72 0.65 -0.77
N GLU A 48 4.22 1.54 0.08
CA GLU A 48 4.99 2.63 0.66
C GLU A 48 5.64 2.16 1.97
N GLY A 49 6.93 1.80 1.90
CA GLY A 49 7.73 1.40 3.06
C GLY A 49 7.67 -0.10 3.38
N VAL A 50 7.87 -0.44 4.66
CA VAL A 50 7.84 -1.82 5.14
C VAL A 50 6.49 -2.03 5.84
N ALA A 51 5.70 -3.00 5.39
CA ALA A 51 4.50 -3.40 6.11
C ALA A 51 4.90 -3.89 7.51
N GLY A 52 4.37 -3.24 8.54
CA GLY A 52 4.53 -3.73 9.90
C GLY A 52 3.73 -5.03 10.06
N PRO A 53 4.18 -5.97 10.91
CA PRO A 53 3.43 -7.20 11.20
C PRO A 53 2.04 -6.94 11.82
N SER A 54 1.76 -5.70 12.23
CA SER A 54 0.49 -5.24 12.76
C SER A 54 -0.37 -4.56 11.69
N GLY A 55 -1.13 -5.36 10.96
CA GLY A 55 -2.47 -5.02 10.45
C GLY A 55 -2.59 -4.13 9.22
N LEU A 56 -1.87 -3.00 9.13
CA LEU A 56 -2.05 -2.01 8.07
C LEU A 56 -0.79 -1.79 7.23
N ALA A 57 -0.99 -1.71 5.92
CA ALA A 57 0.03 -1.42 4.92
C ALA A 57 -0.35 -0.15 4.17
N ASN A 58 0.61 0.76 4.00
CA ASN A 58 0.40 1.95 3.19
C ASN A 58 0.76 1.64 1.74
N ILE A 59 -0.13 2.03 0.83
CA ILE A 59 0.02 1.81 -0.60
C ILE A 59 -0.21 3.12 -1.36
N LEU A 60 0.39 3.22 -2.53
CA LEU A 60 0.15 4.27 -3.51
C LEU A 60 -0.68 3.68 -4.65
N TRP A 61 -1.78 4.34 -4.97
CA TRP A 61 -2.66 4.00 -6.07
C TRP A 61 -3.15 5.27 -6.74
N ASP A 62 -3.07 5.34 -8.07
CA ASP A 62 -3.51 6.50 -8.86
C ASP A 62 -2.91 7.86 -8.42
N GLY A 63 -1.70 7.84 -7.84
CA GLY A 63 -1.02 9.04 -7.33
C GLY A 63 -1.43 9.47 -5.93
N ASP A 64 -2.45 8.84 -5.34
CA ASP A 64 -2.88 9.04 -3.97
C ASP A 64 -2.30 7.96 -3.04
N ALA A 65 -2.21 8.27 -1.74
CA ALA A 65 -1.83 7.28 -0.73
C ALA A 65 -3.05 6.75 0.02
N PHE A 66 -3.01 5.46 0.32
CA PHE A 66 -4.04 4.74 1.02
C PHE A 66 -3.43 3.79 2.06
N SER A 67 -4.21 3.44 3.06
CA SER A 67 -3.88 2.39 4.02
C SER A 67 -4.86 1.24 3.85
N VAL A 68 -4.33 0.03 3.67
CA VAL A 68 -5.10 -1.22 3.50
C VAL A 68 -4.75 -2.19 4.61
N PHE A 69 -5.63 -3.16 4.88
CA PHE A 69 -5.23 -4.29 5.70
C PHE A 69 -4.21 -5.12 4.95
N TYR A 70 -3.08 -5.42 5.61
CA TYR A 70 -2.01 -6.18 4.98
C TYR A 70 -2.47 -7.62 4.66
N GLU A 71 -3.33 -8.20 5.50
CA GLU A 71 -3.97 -9.50 5.26
C GLU A 71 -4.82 -9.47 3.98
N ASP A 72 -5.70 -8.49 3.83
CA ASP A 72 -6.51 -8.31 2.61
C ASP A 72 -5.62 -8.18 1.36
N LEU A 73 -4.51 -7.44 1.47
CA LEU A 73 -3.54 -7.29 0.37
C LEU A 73 -2.83 -8.61 0.05
N GLN A 74 -2.50 -9.43 1.05
CA GLN A 74 -1.88 -10.74 0.84
C GLN A 74 -2.85 -11.76 0.22
N GLU A 75 -4.12 -11.73 0.63
CA GLU A 75 -5.15 -12.63 0.11
C GLU A 75 -5.59 -12.23 -1.31
N ASN A 76 -5.62 -10.92 -1.60
CA ASN A 76 -6.18 -10.38 -2.83
C ASN A 76 -5.17 -9.73 -3.75
N ALA A 77 -3.86 -9.93 -3.56
CA ALA A 77 -2.85 -9.37 -4.46
C ALA A 77 -1.66 -10.30 -4.70
N ARG A 78 -1.02 -10.10 -5.84
CA ARG A 78 0.22 -10.80 -6.23
C ARG A 78 1.32 -9.79 -6.46
N THR A 79 2.49 -10.06 -5.92
CA THR A 79 3.68 -9.23 -6.18
C THR A 79 4.06 -9.32 -7.65
N VAL A 80 4.13 -8.18 -8.33
CA VAL A 80 4.50 -8.08 -9.76
C VAL A 80 5.87 -7.47 -9.99
N ASP A 81 6.35 -6.62 -9.07
CA ASP A 81 7.74 -6.15 -9.04
C ASP A 81 8.15 -5.98 -7.57
N GLY A 82 9.36 -6.38 -7.21
CA GLY A 82 9.83 -6.33 -5.83
C GLY A 82 10.82 -7.44 -5.54
N ILE A 83 11.90 -7.12 -4.83
CA ILE A 83 12.83 -8.14 -4.35
C ILE A 83 12.14 -8.81 -3.15
N SER A 84 11.64 -10.03 -3.34
CA SER A 84 11.25 -10.92 -2.24
C SER A 84 12.52 -11.31 -1.46
N GLY A 85 13.05 -10.36 -0.68
CA GLY A 85 14.15 -10.57 0.24
C GLY A 85 13.63 -11.27 1.48
N VAL A 86 13.41 -12.57 1.36
CA VAL A 86 13.49 -13.48 2.50
C VAL A 86 14.92 -13.33 3.05
N ILE A 87 15.04 -12.82 4.28
CA ILE A 87 16.24 -12.97 5.11
C ILE A 87 15.80 -13.75 6.35
#